data_AF-A0A512UB71-F1
#
_entry.id   AF-A0A512UB71-F1
#
_cell.length_a   1.000
_cell.length_b   1.000
_cell.length_c   1.000
_cell.angle_alpha   90.00
_cell.angle_beta   90.00
_cell.angle_gamma   90.00
#
_symmetry.space_group_name_H-M   'P 1'
#
loop_
_entity.id
_entity.type
_entity.pdbx_description
1 polymer ?
#
loop_
_entity_poly.entity_id
_entity_poly.type
_entity_poly.pdbx_seq_one_letter_code
_entity_poly.pdbx_strand_id
1 'polypeptide(L)'
;MASDQEVPKFSKAQLRVSVAECVTRLQHEVLTSPSIDKANLTFFYRTLRKMIHINEMSSCDLRRSNTKSVLKEMISDVQSLTNRVDEVSGVSECEEFFIRGAIKAMNAFSVNIGDSCSTPSHSSNVTDIRNIGKSFQNVLLLATHKMFRIPLWIQGGVIQKDVAAQVFHVSAKIFHEVTLSFPEISQLPIKTITFLHFSFTNEMQNVSLAAFSKRDPDLSQETFKTWWIFSSMFQEYMGVMSRGSDYVEPEVGLIFRECEPQD
;
A
#
# COMPACT_ATOMS: atom_id res chain seq x y z
N MET A 1 -7.34 -10.29 -5.16
CA MET A 1 -6.63 -10.98 -4.06
C MET A 1 -7.68 -11.54 -3.12
N ALA A 2 -7.80 -12.86 -2.99
CA ALA A 2 -8.95 -13.46 -2.31
C ALA A 2 -8.63 -13.81 -0.85
N SER A 3 -9.57 -13.56 0.07
CA SER A 3 -9.49 -14.03 1.46
C SER A 3 -9.64 -15.56 1.55
N ASP A 4 -9.32 -16.17 2.70
CA ASP A 4 -9.53 -17.62 2.91
C ASP A 4 -11.00 -18.05 2.91
N GLN A 5 -11.91 -17.07 2.98
CA GLN A 5 -13.34 -17.29 2.85
C GLN A 5 -13.77 -17.33 1.38
N GLU A 6 -13.21 -16.46 0.56
CA GLU A 6 -13.46 -16.44 -0.88
C GLU A 6 -12.80 -17.63 -1.58
N VAL A 7 -11.57 -17.98 -1.18
CA VAL A 7 -10.84 -19.11 -1.74
C VAL A 7 -10.29 -19.96 -0.59
N PRO A 8 -10.67 -21.24 -0.48
CA PRO A 8 -10.20 -22.12 0.58
C PRO A 8 -8.66 -22.19 0.67
N LYS A 9 -8.14 -22.27 1.91
CA LYS A 9 -6.69 -22.39 2.19
C LYS A 9 -6.00 -23.48 1.36
N PHE A 10 -6.66 -24.62 1.17
CA PHE A 10 -6.12 -25.72 0.37
C PHE A 10 -5.95 -25.32 -1.10
N SER A 11 -6.96 -24.69 -1.71
CA SER A 11 -6.90 -24.21 -3.09
C SER A 11 -5.84 -23.12 -3.26
N LYS A 12 -5.70 -22.21 -2.29
CA LYS A 12 -4.60 -21.23 -2.26
C LYS A 12 -3.23 -21.91 -2.19
N ALA A 13 -3.07 -22.90 -1.33
CA ALA A 13 -1.82 -23.66 -1.21
C ALA A 13 -1.49 -24.38 -2.53
N GLN A 14 -2.47 -25.03 -3.16
CA GLN A 14 -2.29 -25.66 -4.47
C GLN A 14 -1.90 -24.65 -5.55
N LEU A 15 -2.57 -23.50 -5.61
CA LEU A 15 -2.21 -22.42 -6.53
C LEU A 15 -0.76 -21.96 -6.31
N ARG A 16 -0.35 -21.75 -5.05
CA ARG A 16 1.03 -21.34 -4.73
C ARG A 16 2.05 -22.36 -5.22
N VAL A 17 1.79 -23.65 -5.01
CA VAL A 17 2.66 -24.74 -5.52
C VAL A 17 2.73 -24.70 -7.04
N SER A 18 1.59 -24.66 -7.73
CA SER A 18 1.55 -24.64 -9.20
C SER A 18 2.27 -23.42 -9.80
N VAL A 19 2.10 -22.23 -9.22
CA VAL A 19 2.77 -21.02 -9.70
C VAL A 19 4.27 -21.07 -9.37
N ALA A 20 4.67 -21.63 -8.23
CA ALA A 20 6.08 -21.80 -7.87
C ALA A 20 6.82 -22.79 -8.79
N GLU A 21 6.16 -23.89 -9.17
CA GLU A 21 6.65 -24.85 -10.16
C GLU A 21 6.79 -24.16 -11.54
N CYS A 22 5.78 -23.40 -11.96
CA CYS A 22 5.83 -22.61 -13.19
C CYS A 22 7.01 -21.63 -13.20
N VAL A 23 7.20 -20.87 -12.12
CA VAL A 23 8.33 -19.94 -11.96
C VAL A 23 9.66 -20.66 -12.06
N THR A 24 9.81 -21.81 -11.40
CA THR A 24 11.03 -22.62 -11.45
C THR A 24 11.33 -23.09 -12.87
N ARG A 25 10.31 -23.57 -13.60
CA ARG A 25 10.44 -23.99 -15.00
C ARG A 25 10.85 -22.84 -15.91
N LEU A 26 10.19 -21.70 -15.81
CA LEU A 26 10.51 -20.51 -16.59
C LEU A 26 11.95 -20.05 -16.35
N GLN A 27 12.44 -20.12 -15.11
CA GLN A 27 13.83 -19.77 -14.78
C GLN A 27 14.85 -20.69 -15.44
N HIS A 28 14.57 -21.99 -15.51
CA HIS A 28 15.43 -22.92 -16.24
C HIS A 28 15.42 -22.64 -17.75
N GLU A 29 14.26 -22.35 -18.32
CA GLU A 29 14.13 -22.04 -19.76
C GLU A 29 14.88 -20.75 -20.15
N VAL A 30 14.85 -19.69 -19.32
CA VAL A 30 15.62 -18.44 -19.50
C VAL A 30 17.11 -18.70 -19.70
N LEU A 31 17.67 -19.64 -18.93
CA LEU A 31 19.10 -19.94 -18.97
C LEU A 31 19.50 -20.63 -20.27
N THR A 32 18.57 -21.36 -20.89
CA THR A 32 18.83 -22.21 -22.05
C THR A 32 18.53 -21.55 -23.40
N SER A 33 17.69 -20.51 -23.45
CA SER A 33 17.26 -19.91 -24.71
C SER A 33 17.96 -18.57 -25.00
N PRO A 34 18.74 -18.46 -26.10
CA PRO A 34 19.44 -17.22 -26.47
C PRO A 34 18.51 -16.17 -27.11
N SER A 35 17.31 -16.55 -27.57
CA SER A 35 16.39 -15.67 -28.29
C SER A 35 15.33 -15.00 -27.41
N ILE A 36 15.24 -15.35 -26.13
CA ILE A 36 14.24 -14.80 -25.22
C ILE A 36 14.74 -13.48 -24.63
N ASP A 37 13.85 -12.49 -24.56
CA ASP A 37 14.06 -11.28 -23.78
C ASP A 37 14.17 -11.64 -22.29
N LYS A 38 15.43 -11.76 -21.83
CA LYS A 38 15.76 -12.13 -20.45
C LYS A 38 15.25 -11.11 -19.45
N ALA A 39 15.15 -9.83 -19.82
CA ALA A 39 14.67 -8.79 -18.93
C ALA A 39 13.16 -8.95 -18.68
N ASN A 40 12.37 -9.10 -19.74
CA ASN A 40 10.92 -9.27 -19.64
C ASN A 40 10.53 -10.57 -18.95
N LEU A 41 11.24 -11.66 -19.24
CA LEU A 41 10.97 -12.94 -18.56
C LEU A 41 11.40 -12.89 -17.08
N THR A 42 12.53 -12.22 -16.78
CA THR A 42 12.95 -11.94 -15.40
C THR A 42 11.91 -11.16 -14.62
N PHE A 43 11.37 -10.15 -15.26
CA PHE A 43 10.30 -9.34 -14.73
C PHE A 43 9.05 -10.19 -14.44
N PHE A 44 8.61 -10.97 -15.41
CA PHE A 44 7.39 -11.78 -15.31
C PHE A 44 7.45 -12.75 -14.13
N TYR A 45 8.50 -13.58 -14.02
CA TYR A 45 8.57 -14.53 -12.91
C TYR A 45 8.76 -13.84 -11.56
N ARG A 46 9.43 -12.68 -11.51
CA ARG A 46 9.54 -11.90 -10.26
C ARG A 46 8.16 -11.41 -9.83
N THR A 47 7.31 -10.96 -10.75
CA THR A 47 5.94 -10.54 -10.45
C THR A 47 5.10 -11.71 -9.95
N LEU A 48 5.21 -12.90 -10.56
CA LEU A 48 4.55 -14.11 -10.07
C LEU A 48 4.96 -14.47 -8.63
N ARG A 49 6.26 -14.36 -8.30
CA ARG A 49 6.74 -14.58 -6.91
C ARG A 49 6.12 -13.61 -5.92
N LYS A 50 5.97 -12.33 -6.30
CA LYS A 50 5.31 -11.34 -5.46
C LYS A 50 3.85 -11.69 -5.23
N MET A 51 3.12 -12.08 -6.28
CA MET A 51 1.73 -12.53 -6.18
C MET A 51 1.56 -13.77 -5.28
N ILE A 52 2.52 -14.71 -5.31
CA ILE A 52 2.56 -15.84 -4.37
C ILE A 52 2.69 -15.33 -2.93
N HIS A 53 3.59 -14.37 -2.68
CA HIS A 53 3.87 -13.84 -1.35
C HIS A 53 2.69 -13.04 -0.76
N ILE A 54 2.22 -12.04 -1.50
CA ILE A 54 0.79 -11.81 -1.79
C ILE A 54 -0.22 -12.71 -1.09
N ASN A 55 -0.49 -13.81 -1.78
CA ASN A 55 -1.46 -14.83 -1.41
C ASN A 55 -1.15 -15.52 -0.08
N GLU A 56 0.12 -15.78 0.21
CA GLU A 56 0.56 -16.35 1.48
C GLU A 56 0.21 -15.45 2.67
N MET A 57 0.46 -14.15 2.55
CA MET A 57 0.14 -13.17 3.60
C MET A 57 -1.37 -13.08 3.88
N SER A 58 -2.21 -13.31 2.87
CA SER A 58 -3.69 -13.34 3.02
C SER A 58 -4.24 -14.58 3.76
N SER A 59 -3.34 -15.44 4.25
CA SER A 59 -3.69 -16.66 5.00
C SER A 59 -3.19 -16.62 6.45
N CYS A 60 -2.70 -15.46 6.92
CA CYS A 60 -2.22 -15.27 8.28
C CYS A 60 -3.39 -15.20 9.27
N ASP A 61 -3.60 -16.27 10.03
CA ASP A 61 -4.60 -16.26 11.10
C ASP A 61 -4.14 -15.38 12.27
N LEU A 62 -5.01 -14.46 12.70
CA LEU A 62 -4.93 -13.81 14.01
C LEU A 62 -5.63 -14.68 15.06
N ARG A 63 -5.22 -14.56 16.33
CA ARG A 63 -5.98 -15.15 17.44
C ARG A 63 -7.39 -14.57 17.45
N ARG A 64 -8.41 -15.43 17.32
CA ARG A 64 -9.83 -15.06 17.05
C ARG A 64 -10.43 -14.04 18.02
N SER A 65 -9.93 -13.97 19.26
CA SER A 65 -10.46 -13.05 20.28
C SER A 65 -10.12 -11.58 20.03
N ASN A 66 -9.14 -11.27 19.16
CA ASN A 66 -8.52 -9.94 19.13
C ASN A 66 -8.79 -9.13 17.86
N THR A 67 -9.44 -9.68 16.82
CA THR A 67 -9.66 -9.03 15.51
C THR A 67 -10.24 -7.60 15.63
N LYS A 68 -11.31 -7.41 16.41
CA LYS A 68 -11.95 -6.09 16.60
C LYS A 68 -11.03 -5.12 17.35
N SER A 69 -10.33 -5.60 18.37
CA SER A 69 -9.41 -4.80 19.18
C SER A 69 -8.20 -4.38 18.35
N VAL A 70 -7.60 -5.30 17.59
CA VAL A 70 -6.49 -5.03 16.66
C VAL A 70 -6.87 -3.96 15.67
N LEU A 71 -8.02 -4.11 14.99
CA LEU A 71 -8.48 -3.09 14.04
C LEU A 71 -8.70 -1.73 14.70
N LYS A 72 -9.28 -1.71 15.91
CA LYS A 72 -9.46 -0.47 16.67
C LYS A 72 -8.13 0.20 17.00
N GLU A 73 -7.12 -0.57 17.42
CA GLU A 73 -5.78 -0.04 17.71
C GLU A 73 -5.08 0.46 16.45
N MET A 74 -5.19 -0.25 15.31
CA MET A 74 -4.66 0.27 14.03
C MET A 74 -5.31 1.59 13.63
N ILE A 75 -6.62 1.71 13.77
CA ILE A 75 -7.33 2.96 13.50
C ILE A 75 -6.86 4.06 14.47
N SER A 76 -6.70 3.73 15.76
CA SER A 76 -6.17 4.65 16.75
C SER A 76 -4.74 5.10 16.45
N ASP A 77 -3.88 4.20 15.94
CA ASP A 77 -2.52 4.50 15.52
C ASP A 77 -2.55 5.57 14.41
N VAL A 78 -3.39 5.38 13.38
CA VAL A 78 -3.56 6.36 12.30
C VAL A 78 -4.11 7.69 12.83
N GLN A 79 -5.14 7.66 13.67
CA GLN A 79 -5.75 8.86 14.24
C GLN A 79 -4.79 9.68 15.09
N SER A 80 -3.83 9.01 15.75
CA SER A 80 -2.81 9.70 16.54
C SER A 80 -1.93 10.64 15.69
N LEU A 81 -1.74 10.30 14.41
CA LEU A 81 -1.01 11.11 13.44
C LEU A 81 -1.91 12.19 12.79
N THR A 82 -3.18 11.88 12.52
CA THR A 82 -4.07 12.82 11.78
C THR A 82 -4.71 13.91 12.64
N ASN A 83 -4.90 13.68 13.94
CA ASN A 83 -5.68 14.59 14.79
C ASN A 83 -4.85 15.71 15.42
N ARG A 84 -3.52 15.68 15.27
CA ARG A 84 -2.63 16.70 15.84
C ARG A 84 -2.43 17.80 14.83
N VAL A 85 -3.06 18.95 15.09
CA VAL A 85 -2.88 20.17 14.31
C VAL A 85 -1.95 21.08 15.10
N ASP A 86 -0.88 21.52 14.46
CA ASP A 86 -0.06 22.59 15.01
C ASP A 86 -0.83 23.92 14.89
N GLU A 87 -1.17 24.52 16.02
CA GLU A 87 -1.91 25.77 16.10
C GLU A 87 -1.18 26.94 15.40
N VAL A 88 0.16 26.86 15.30
CA VAL A 88 0.99 27.93 14.73
C VAL A 88 1.04 27.85 13.21
N SER A 89 1.33 26.67 12.65
CA SER A 89 1.45 26.50 11.20
C SER A 89 0.13 26.23 10.49
N GLY A 90 -0.90 25.76 11.21
CA GLY A 90 -2.16 25.29 10.62
C GLY A 90 -1.98 24.03 9.76
N VAL A 91 -0.83 23.35 9.88
CA VAL A 91 -0.49 22.10 9.19
C VAL A 91 -0.62 20.97 10.20
N SER A 92 -1.26 19.87 9.81
CA SER A 92 -1.34 18.69 10.67
C SER A 92 -0.02 17.92 10.69
N GLU A 93 0.30 17.19 11.76
CA GLU A 93 1.48 16.33 11.81
C GLU A 93 1.50 15.32 10.64
N CYS A 94 0.33 14.83 10.23
CA CYS A 94 0.17 13.97 9.07
C CYS A 94 0.48 14.67 7.74
N GLU A 95 -0.03 15.89 7.53
CA GLU A 95 0.27 16.69 6.34
C GLU A 95 1.78 16.98 6.27
N GLU A 96 2.38 17.41 7.39
CA GLU A 96 3.81 17.69 7.47
C GLU A 96 4.64 16.42 7.19
N PHE A 97 4.22 15.27 7.70
CA PHE A 97 4.85 13.99 7.44
C PHE A 97 4.91 13.69 5.94
N PHE A 98 3.79 13.84 5.21
CA PHE A 98 3.76 13.62 3.77
C PHE A 98 4.53 14.69 2.99
N ILE A 99 4.50 15.96 3.41
CA ILE A 99 5.33 17.03 2.83
C ILE A 99 6.82 16.67 2.92
N ARG A 100 7.30 16.29 4.10
CA ARG A 100 8.70 15.88 4.31
C ARG A 100 9.05 14.64 3.50
N GLY A 101 8.14 13.67 3.43
CA GLY A 101 8.28 12.48 2.59
C GLY A 101 8.42 12.83 1.11
N ALA A 102 7.60 13.77 0.62
CA ALA A 102 7.57 14.19 -0.78
C ALA A 102 8.88 14.88 -1.16
N ILE A 103 9.36 15.80 -0.32
CA ILE A 103 10.65 16.47 -0.49
C ILE A 103 11.79 15.43 -0.56
N LYS A 104 11.83 14.48 0.38
CA LYS A 104 12.85 13.43 0.40
C LYS A 104 12.81 12.58 -0.87
N ALA A 105 11.63 12.16 -1.31
CA ALA A 105 11.46 11.37 -2.52
C ALA A 105 11.88 12.14 -3.78
N MET A 106 11.47 13.41 -3.91
CA MET A 106 11.84 14.25 -5.05
C MET A 106 13.36 14.45 -5.12
N ASN A 107 14.01 14.68 -3.98
CA ASN A 107 15.46 14.78 -3.90
C ASN A 107 16.16 13.45 -4.25
N ALA A 108 15.63 12.33 -3.75
CA ALA A 108 16.22 11.00 -3.97
C ALA A 108 16.08 10.51 -5.43
N PHE A 109 15.01 10.92 -6.12
CA PHE A 109 14.70 10.48 -7.49
C PHE A 109 14.88 11.57 -8.55
N SER A 110 15.40 12.74 -8.17
CA SER A 110 15.63 13.89 -9.05
C SER A 110 14.39 14.30 -9.85
N VAL A 111 13.22 14.32 -9.17
CA VAL A 111 11.93 14.64 -9.81
C VAL A 111 11.71 16.15 -9.80
N ASN A 112 11.64 16.75 -10.99
CA ASN A 112 11.23 18.14 -11.17
C ASN A 112 9.73 18.19 -11.48
N ILE A 113 8.92 18.80 -10.60
CA ILE A 113 7.45 18.92 -10.80
C ILE A 113 7.08 19.92 -11.92
N GLY A 114 8.03 20.68 -12.47
CA GLY A 114 7.75 21.80 -13.37
C GLY A 114 8.25 21.70 -14.81
N ASP A 115 8.78 20.56 -15.26
CA ASP A 115 9.49 20.49 -16.57
C ASP A 115 8.57 20.51 -17.80
N SER A 116 7.25 20.55 -17.63
CA SER A 116 6.29 20.80 -18.72
C SER A 116 6.16 22.31 -19.04
N CYS A 117 7.18 22.86 -19.69
CA CYS A 117 7.09 23.96 -20.67
C CYS A 117 6.97 25.44 -20.23
N SER A 118 7.22 25.83 -18.97
CA SER A 118 7.41 27.26 -18.64
C SER A 118 8.30 27.44 -17.42
N THR A 119 9.20 28.44 -17.44
CA THR A 119 10.12 28.77 -16.32
C THR A 119 9.40 28.68 -14.97
N PRO A 120 9.70 27.66 -14.14
CA PRO A 120 8.99 27.45 -12.89
C PRO A 120 9.39 28.54 -11.88
N SER A 121 8.40 29.25 -11.32
CA SER A 121 8.64 30.11 -10.18
C SER A 121 8.84 29.26 -8.93
N HIS A 122 9.82 29.59 -8.07
CA HIS A 122 10.04 28.85 -6.82
C HIS A 122 8.79 28.73 -5.93
N SER A 123 7.81 29.64 -6.09
CA SER A 123 6.55 29.62 -5.35
C SER A 123 5.57 28.52 -5.79
N SER A 124 5.62 28.04 -7.04
CA SER A 124 4.73 26.96 -7.50
C SER A 124 5.10 25.64 -6.82
N ASN A 125 6.39 25.31 -6.77
CA ASN A 125 6.89 24.05 -6.20
C ASN A 125 6.49 23.87 -4.72
N VAL A 126 6.52 24.94 -3.92
CA VAL A 126 6.13 24.87 -2.50
C VAL A 126 4.63 24.58 -2.36
N THR A 127 3.82 25.19 -3.22
CA THR A 127 2.36 24.98 -3.24
C THR A 127 2.03 23.55 -3.66
N ASP A 128 2.70 23.04 -4.69
CA ASP A 128 2.49 21.67 -5.20
C ASP A 128 2.86 20.62 -4.16
N ILE A 129 4.01 20.77 -3.48
CA ILE A 129 4.43 19.87 -2.40
C ILE A 129 3.41 19.88 -1.24
N ARG A 130 2.88 21.06 -0.89
CA ARG A 130 1.84 21.17 0.13
C ARG A 130 0.55 20.47 -0.30
N ASN A 131 0.12 20.68 -1.54
CA ASN A 131 -1.06 20.03 -2.10
C ASN A 131 -0.90 18.50 -2.12
N ILE A 132 0.29 17.98 -2.47
CA ILE A 132 0.61 16.56 -2.35
C ILE A 132 0.40 16.07 -0.92
N GLY A 133 0.99 16.76 0.08
CA GLY A 133 0.86 16.40 1.48
C GLY A 133 -0.60 16.33 1.95
N LYS A 134 -1.38 17.37 1.60
CA LYS A 134 -2.81 17.46 1.92
C LYS A 134 -3.63 16.37 1.23
N SER A 135 -3.34 16.07 -0.03
CA SER A 135 -4.03 15.03 -0.79
C SER A 135 -3.76 13.64 -0.21
N PHE A 136 -2.53 13.32 0.19
CA PHE A 136 -2.22 12.06 0.88
C PHE A 136 -2.89 11.97 2.27
N GLN A 137 -2.92 13.06 3.04
CA GLN A 137 -3.68 13.10 4.29
C GLN A 137 -5.17 12.81 4.05
N ASN A 138 -5.78 13.40 3.01
CA ASN A 138 -7.17 13.15 2.65
C ASN A 138 -7.41 11.67 2.29
N VAL A 139 -6.53 11.07 1.49
CA VAL A 139 -6.58 9.62 1.18
C VAL A 139 -6.57 8.80 2.47
N LEU A 140 -5.67 9.12 3.40
CA LEU A 140 -5.54 8.40 4.67
C LEU A 140 -6.78 8.55 5.56
N LEU A 141 -7.34 9.76 5.65
CA LEU A 141 -8.58 10.02 6.41
C LEU A 141 -9.76 9.25 5.84
N LEU A 142 -9.90 9.21 4.51
CA LEU A 142 -10.95 8.45 3.83
C LEU A 142 -10.79 6.94 4.05
N ALA A 143 -9.56 6.43 3.92
CA ALA A 143 -9.25 5.03 4.18
C ALA A 143 -9.59 4.65 5.63
N THR A 144 -9.19 5.48 6.59
CA THR A 144 -9.49 5.30 8.03
C THR A 144 -11.00 5.30 8.27
N HIS A 145 -11.74 6.25 7.68
CA HIS A 145 -13.20 6.29 7.79
C HIS A 145 -13.88 5.03 7.25
N LYS A 146 -13.37 4.47 6.14
CA LYS A 146 -13.87 3.21 5.58
C LYS A 146 -13.47 2.00 6.44
N MET A 147 -12.29 1.99 7.05
CA MET A 147 -11.87 0.95 7.99
C MET A 147 -12.79 0.85 9.21
N PHE A 148 -13.33 1.97 9.70
CA PHE A 148 -14.34 1.97 10.77
C PHE A 148 -15.61 1.17 10.44
N ARG A 149 -15.90 0.93 9.16
CA ARG A 149 -17.05 0.15 8.72
C ARG A 149 -16.78 -1.35 8.63
N ILE A 150 -15.51 -1.77 8.64
CA ILE A 150 -15.12 -3.18 8.62
C ILE A 150 -15.79 -4.00 9.74
N PRO A 151 -15.86 -3.54 11.02
CA PRO A 151 -16.54 -4.29 12.08
C PRO A 151 -18.02 -4.57 11.79
N LEU A 152 -18.70 -3.71 11.02
CA LEU A 152 -20.10 -3.92 10.64
C LEU A 152 -20.24 -5.09 9.66
N TRP A 153 -19.25 -5.30 8.78
CA TRP A 153 -19.20 -6.46 7.88
C TRP A 153 -18.97 -7.76 8.66
N ILE A 154 -18.19 -7.70 9.74
CA ILE A 154 -17.90 -8.85 10.61
C ILE A 154 -19.16 -9.30 11.40
N GLN A 155 -20.07 -8.39 11.75
CA GLN A 155 -21.30 -8.74 12.49
C GLN A 155 -22.32 -9.54 11.67
N GLY A 156 -22.22 -9.53 10.33
CA GLY A 156 -23.10 -10.30 9.44
C GLY A 156 -22.87 -11.82 9.41
N GLY A 157 -22.13 -12.38 10.38
CA GLY A 157 -21.87 -13.83 10.49
C GLY A 157 -20.71 -14.34 9.64
N VAL A 158 -20.17 -13.52 8.73
CA VAL A 158 -18.97 -13.83 7.95
C VAL A 158 -17.75 -13.35 8.74
N ILE A 159 -17.27 -14.18 9.67
CA ILE A 159 -16.11 -13.87 10.53
C ILE A 159 -14.84 -13.81 9.67
N GLN A 160 -14.54 -12.65 9.09
CA GLN A 160 -13.27 -12.41 8.40
C GLN A 160 -12.15 -12.37 9.45
N LYS A 161 -11.32 -13.43 9.45
CA LYS A 161 -10.23 -13.62 10.41
C LYS A 161 -8.99 -12.80 10.09
N ASP A 162 -8.89 -12.27 8.88
CA ASP A 162 -7.70 -11.60 8.39
C ASP A 162 -7.91 -10.08 8.36
N VAL A 163 -7.54 -9.40 9.46
CA VAL A 163 -7.63 -7.93 9.57
C VAL A 163 -6.69 -7.28 8.56
N ALA A 164 -5.48 -7.81 8.39
CA ALA A 164 -4.48 -7.20 7.52
C ALA A 164 -4.96 -7.18 6.07
N ALA A 165 -5.52 -8.28 5.56
CA ALA A 165 -6.06 -8.34 4.21
C ALA A 165 -7.27 -7.42 4.01
N GLN A 166 -8.16 -7.31 5.00
CA GLN A 166 -9.30 -6.38 4.94
C GLN A 166 -8.84 -4.92 4.90
N VAL A 167 -7.94 -4.54 5.80
CA VAL A 167 -7.34 -3.21 5.86
C VAL A 167 -6.60 -2.92 4.56
N PHE A 168 -5.84 -3.88 4.03
CA PHE A 168 -5.17 -3.79 2.74
C PHE A 168 -6.16 -3.54 1.61
N HIS A 169 -7.22 -4.35 1.49
CA HIS A 169 -8.19 -4.24 0.40
C HIS A 169 -8.88 -2.87 0.41
N VAL A 170 -9.37 -2.43 1.57
CA VAL A 170 -9.98 -1.10 1.72
C VAL A 170 -8.99 0.01 1.40
N SER A 171 -7.75 -0.09 1.91
CA SER A 171 -6.72 0.92 1.66
C SER A 171 -6.35 1.00 0.20
N ALA A 172 -6.10 -0.13 -0.46
CA ALA A 172 -5.73 -0.19 -1.87
C ALA A 172 -6.86 0.38 -2.74
N LYS A 173 -8.11 -0.05 -2.50
CA LYS A 173 -9.28 0.49 -3.23
C LYS A 173 -9.37 2.01 -3.12
N ILE A 174 -9.33 2.55 -1.89
CA ILE A 174 -9.38 3.99 -1.67
C ILE A 174 -8.16 4.70 -2.25
N PHE A 175 -6.99 4.09 -2.15
CA PHE A 175 -5.78 4.62 -2.75
C PHE A 175 -5.96 4.77 -4.27
N HIS A 176 -6.45 3.77 -5.01
CA HIS A 176 -6.70 3.92 -6.44
C HIS A 176 -7.75 4.97 -6.76
N GLU A 177 -8.92 4.87 -6.15
CA GLU A 177 -10.05 5.75 -6.44
C GLU A 177 -9.69 7.21 -6.17
N VAL A 178 -9.00 7.47 -5.05
CA VAL A 178 -8.78 8.83 -4.56
C VAL A 178 -7.46 9.39 -5.07
N THR A 179 -6.37 8.62 -5.07
CA THR A 179 -5.06 9.13 -5.52
C THR A 179 -5.10 9.58 -6.98
N LEU A 180 -5.87 8.91 -7.83
CA LEU A 180 -6.03 9.30 -9.24
C LEU A 180 -6.93 10.51 -9.44
N SER A 181 -7.79 10.82 -8.46
CA SER A 181 -8.63 12.01 -8.50
C SER A 181 -7.85 13.30 -8.20
N PHE A 182 -6.64 13.18 -7.62
CA PHE A 182 -5.78 14.32 -7.28
C PHE A 182 -4.72 14.53 -8.37
N PRO A 183 -4.79 15.65 -9.13
CA PRO A 183 -3.84 15.94 -10.19
C PRO A 183 -2.39 15.92 -9.70
N GLU A 184 -2.14 16.46 -8.51
CA GLU A 184 -0.81 16.57 -7.94
C GLU A 184 -0.18 15.22 -7.62
N ILE A 185 -0.97 14.20 -7.25
CA ILE A 185 -0.44 12.86 -7.02
C ILE A 185 -0.35 12.07 -8.32
N SER A 186 -1.31 12.26 -9.24
CA SER A 186 -1.32 11.56 -10.54
C SER A 186 -0.08 11.86 -11.39
N GLN A 187 0.54 13.03 -11.20
CA GLN A 187 1.76 13.44 -11.88
C GLN A 187 3.04 12.92 -11.21
N LEU A 188 2.96 12.35 -10.00
CA LEU A 188 4.13 11.83 -9.32
C LEU A 188 4.58 10.51 -9.95
N PRO A 189 5.90 10.32 -10.13
CA PRO A 189 6.44 9.02 -10.48
C PRO A 189 6.02 7.97 -9.45
N ILE A 190 5.70 6.77 -9.91
CA ILE A 190 5.28 5.67 -9.04
C ILE A 190 6.30 5.35 -7.94
N LYS A 191 7.59 5.61 -8.18
CA LYS A 191 8.67 5.47 -7.18
C LYS A 191 8.53 6.46 -6.03
N THR A 192 8.13 7.69 -6.31
CA THR A 192 7.80 8.72 -5.30
C THR A 192 6.60 8.28 -4.46
N ILE A 193 5.53 7.84 -5.12
CA ILE A 193 4.33 7.35 -4.45
C ILE A 193 4.66 6.13 -3.56
N THR A 194 5.47 5.19 -4.07
CA THR A 194 5.92 4.01 -3.32
C THR A 194 6.75 4.41 -2.10
N PHE A 195 7.65 5.38 -2.23
CA PHE A 195 8.45 5.90 -1.11
C PHE A 195 7.58 6.55 -0.03
N LEU A 196 6.58 7.34 -0.42
CA LEU A 196 5.64 7.96 0.51
C LEU A 196 4.86 6.92 1.29
N HIS A 197 4.33 5.90 0.59
CA HIS A 197 3.62 4.80 1.22
C HIS A 197 4.53 4.00 2.16
N PHE A 198 5.75 3.67 1.73
CA PHE A 198 6.74 2.98 2.55
C PHE A 198 7.02 3.75 3.83
N SER A 199 7.30 5.05 3.70
CA SER A 199 7.54 5.95 4.84
C SER A 199 6.37 5.92 5.81
N PHE A 200 5.13 6.05 5.31
CA PHE A 200 3.92 6.01 6.13
C PHE A 200 3.80 4.69 6.91
N THR A 201 3.97 3.55 6.25
CA THR A 201 3.85 2.25 6.94
C THR A 201 4.94 2.04 7.99
N ASN A 202 6.15 2.53 7.74
CA ASN A 202 7.23 2.50 8.73
C ASN A 202 6.90 3.37 9.95
N GLU A 203 6.28 4.54 9.73
CA GLU A 203 5.82 5.39 10.82
C GLU A 203 4.72 4.70 11.65
N MET A 204 3.75 4.06 11.00
CA MET A 204 2.70 3.31 11.72
C MET A 204 3.27 2.14 12.53
N GLN A 205 4.29 1.45 12.03
CA GLN A 205 5.00 0.42 12.78
C GLN A 205 5.72 1.00 14.00
N ASN A 206 6.35 2.17 13.87
CA ASN A 206 6.99 2.87 14.99
C ASN A 206 5.98 3.33 16.04
N VAL A 207 4.85 3.91 15.61
CA VAL A 207 3.74 4.29 16.51
C VAL A 207 3.22 3.07 17.27
N SER A 208 3.00 1.97 16.56
CA SER A 208 2.53 0.72 17.16
C SER A 208 3.53 0.14 18.17
N LEU A 209 4.84 0.18 17.85
CA LEU A 209 5.92 -0.23 18.74
C LEU A 209 6.02 0.66 19.98
N ALA A 210 5.90 1.98 19.83
CA ALA A 210 5.93 2.92 20.94
C ALA A 210 4.73 2.74 21.89
N ALA A 211 3.59 2.27 21.37
CA ALA A 211 2.40 1.96 22.14
C ALA A 211 2.48 0.59 22.86
N PHE A 212 3.50 -0.23 22.58
CA PHE A 212 3.62 -1.59 23.14
C PHE A 212 3.59 -1.62 24.67
N SER A 213 4.20 -0.61 25.33
CA SER A 213 4.24 -0.50 26.79
C SER A 213 2.92 -0.04 27.43
N LYS A 214 1.99 0.50 26.63
CA LYS A 214 0.71 1.07 27.09
C LYS A 214 -0.48 0.14 26.87
N ARG A 215 -0.29 -0.90 26.06
CA ARG A 215 -1.32 -1.85 25.60
C ARG A 215 -1.11 -3.21 26.26
N ASP A 216 -2.15 -4.02 26.26
CA ASP A 216 -2.03 -5.44 26.57
C ASP A 216 -0.97 -6.10 25.66
N PRO A 217 -0.02 -6.90 26.18
CA PRO A 217 1.08 -7.46 25.39
C PRO A 217 0.62 -8.29 24.19
N ASP A 218 -0.43 -9.10 24.35
CA ASP A 218 -0.97 -9.93 23.26
C ASP A 218 -1.62 -9.04 22.19
N LEU A 219 -2.36 -8.01 22.60
CA LEU A 219 -2.93 -7.03 21.68
C LEU A 219 -1.84 -6.24 20.92
N SER A 220 -0.79 -5.79 21.61
CA SER A 220 0.34 -5.09 21.00
C SER A 220 1.03 -5.95 19.95
N GLN A 221 1.32 -7.21 20.29
CA GLN A 221 1.97 -8.15 19.38
C GLN A 221 1.13 -8.38 18.12
N GLU A 222 -0.16 -8.64 18.28
CA GLU A 222 -1.06 -8.87 17.12
C GLU A 222 -1.26 -7.58 16.30
N THR A 223 -1.31 -6.40 16.93
CA THR A 223 -1.43 -5.11 16.22
C THR A 223 -0.17 -4.81 15.41
N PHE A 224 1.01 -4.97 16.00
CA PHE A 224 2.29 -4.80 15.30
C PHE A 224 2.43 -5.79 14.14
N LYS A 225 2.12 -7.07 14.38
CA LYS A 225 2.13 -8.11 13.33
C LYS A 225 1.15 -7.76 12.19
N THR A 226 -0.02 -7.22 12.50
CA THR A 226 -1.01 -6.83 11.49
C THR A 226 -0.52 -5.64 10.67
N TRP A 227 0.11 -4.63 11.29
CA TRP A 227 0.78 -3.54 10.57
C TRP A 227 1.91 -4.02 9.67
N TRP A 228 2.70 -4.98 10.14
CA TRP A 228 3.76 -5.59 9.35
C TRP A 228 3.21 -6.28 8.10
N ILE A 229 2.23 -7.18 8.27
CA ILE A 229 1.60 -7.90 7.15
C ILE A 229 0.96 -6.90 6.18
N PHE A 230 0.20 -5.92 6.67
CA PHE A 230 -0.38 -4.87 5.84
C PHE A 230 0.68 -4.13 5.01
N SER A 231 1.77 -3.70 5.65
CA SER A 231 2.88 -3.01 4.98
C SER A 231 3.50 -3.88 3.90
N SER A 232 3.79 -5.15 4.20
CA SER A 232 4.35 -6.10 3.23
C SER A 232 3.42 -6.35 2.04
N MET A 233 2.10 -6.53 2.28
CA MET A 233 1.11 -6.67 1.22
C MET A 233 1.10 -5.44 0.30
N PHE A 234 1.11 -4.24 0.89
CA PHE A 234 1.04 -3.00 0.13
C PHE A 234 2.35 -2.69 -0.61
N GLN A 235 3.52 -2.97 -0.03
CA GLN A 235 4.81 -2.85 -0.72
C GLN A 235 4.89 -3.76 -1.94
N GLU A 236 4.44 -5.01 -1.80
CA GLU A 236 4.41 -5.94 -2.93
C GLU A 236 3.41 -5.49 -4.00
N TYR A 237 2.24 -5.03 -3.57
CA TYR A 237 1.23 -4.44 -4.44
C TYR A 237 1.79 -3.24 -5.24
N MET A 238 2.39 -2.26 -4.58
CA MET A 238 3.04 -1.12 -5.23
C MET A 238 4.18 -1.56 -6.16
N GLY A 239 4.91 -2.62 -5.78
CA GLY A 239 5.96 -3.19 -6.61
C GLY A 239 5.44 -3.98 -7.82
N VAL A 240 4.16 -4.35 -7.87
CA VAL A 240 3.49 -4.83 -9.09
C VAL A 240 3.05 -3.64 -9.95
N MET A 241 2.54 -2.57 -9.32
CA MET A 241 2.10 -1.35 -10.02
C MET A 241 3.25 -0.58 -10.68
N SER A 242 4.36 -0.40 -9.97
CA SER A 242 5.55 0.32 -10.47
C SER A 242 6.20 -0.33 -11.68
N ARG A 243 5.82 -1.57 -11.92
CA ARG A 243 6.39 -2.45 -12.91
C ARG A 243 5.61 -2.41 -14.21
N GLY A 244 4.29 -2.20 -14.16
CA GLY A 244 3.48 -1.94 -15.35
C GLY A 244 3.84 -0.60 -16.01
N SER A 245 4.21 0.40 -15.22
CA SER A 245 4.54 1.75 -15.73
C SER A 245 5.88 1.85 -16.46
N ASP A 246 6.81 0.89 -16.28
CA ASP A 246 8.11 0.93 -16.94
C ASP A 246 8.03 0.44 -18.41
N TYR A 247 6.92 -0.20 -18.81
CA TYR A 247 6.70 -0.77 -20.15
C TYR A 247 5.67 0.00 -20.99
N VAL A 248 4.98 0.96 -20.40
CA VAL A 248 3.97 1.79 -21.06
C VAL A 248 4.41 3.24 -20.86
N GLU A 249 4.66 3.97 -21.95
CA GLU A 249 4.77 5.44 -21.96
C GLU A 249 3.63 6.09 -21.13
N PRO A 250 3.78 7.33 -20.63
CA PRO A 250 3.23 7.77 -19.34
C PRO A 250 1.69 7.90 -19.33
N GLU A 251 1.00 6.77 -19.28
CA GLU A 251 -0.41 6.67 -18.98
C GLU A 251 -0.57 5.78 -17.75
N VAL A 252 -0.02 6.27 -16.63
CA VAL A 252 -0.26 5.72 -15.29
C VAL A 252 -1.78 5.58 -15.04
N GLY A 253 -2.62 6.42 -15.66
CA GLY A 253 -4.08 6.35 -15.59
C GLY A 253 -4.72 5.10 -16.22
N LEU A 254 -4.11 4.46 -17.22
CA LEU A 254 -4.69 3.27 -17.88
C LEU A 254 -4.53 2.00 -17.03
N ILE A 255 -3.35 1.82 -16.42
CA ILE A 255 -3.06 0.60 -15.63
C ILE A 255 -4.00 0.50 -14.43
N PHE A 256 -4.41 1.63 -13.85
CA PHE A 256 -5.35 1.63 -12.75
C PHE A 256 -6.81 1.45 -13.16
N ARG A 257 -7.21 1.90 -14.36
CA ARG A 257 -8.57 1.68 -14.90
C ARG A 257 -8.85 0.20 -15.18
N GLU A 258 -7.86 -0.57 -15.62
CA GLU A 258 -8.01 -1.99 -15.91
C GLU A 258 -8.03 -2.88 -14.66
N CYS A 259 -7.64 -2.35 -13.49
CA CYS A 259 -7.65 -3.08 -12.22
C CYS A 259 -8.93 -2.89 -11.40
N GLU A 260 -9.92 -2.14 -11.88
CA GLU A 260 -11.22 -2.03 -11.20
C GLU A 260 -11.94 -3.39 -11.21
N PRO A 261 -12.40 -3.90 -10.06
CA PRO A 261 -13.33 -5.01 -10.03
C PRO A 261 -14.60 -4.58 -10.76
N GLN A 262 -14.99 -5.31 -11.80
CA GLN A 262 -16.31 -5.19 -12.38
C GLN A 262 -17.30 -5.79 -11.37
N ASP A 263 -17.85 -4.93 -10.51
CA ASP A 263 -19.00 -5.25 -9.65
C ASP A 263 -20.29 -5.38 -10.47
#